data_AF-A0A536ZMN0-F1
#
_entry.id   AF-A0A536ZMN0-F1
#
_cell.length_a   1.000
_cell.length_b   1.000
_cell.length_c   1.000
_cell.angle_alpha   90.00
_cell.angle_beta   90.00
_cell.angle_gamma   90.00
#
_symmetry.space_group_name_H-M   'P 1'
#
loop_
_entity.id
_entity.type
_entity.pdbx_description
1 polymer ?
#
loop_
_entity_poly.entity_id
_entity_poly.type
_entity_poly.pdbx_seq_one_letter_code
_entity_poly.pdbx_strand_id
1 'polypeptide(L)' 'GILLALLQRARTGEGQKVSVSLYNSMLAAQMQEAAMSMMADSDLNWAAMPLTGVFETQDGAVVVVGAF' A
#
# COMPACT_ATOMS: atom_id res chain seq x y z
N GLY A 1 -8.43 -6.68 -10.04
CA GLY A 1 -8.82 -8.05 -10.49
C GLY A 1 -9.71 -8.02 -11.72
N ILE A 2 -10.98 -7.63 -11.56
CA ILE A 2 -12.01 -7.77 -12.61
C ILE A 2 -11.66 -7.05 -13.92
N LEU A 3 -11.20 -5.79 -13.87
CA LEU A 3 -10.85 -5.04 -15.09
C LEU A 3 -9.75 -5.75 -15.91
N LEU A 4 -8.76 -6.34 -15.24
CA LEU A 4 -7.69 -7.08 -15.89
C LEU A 4 -8.20 -8.40 -16.50
N ALA A 5 -9.09 -9.11 -15.81
CA ALA A 5 -9.72 -10.32 -16.32
C ALA A 5 -10.57 -10.03 -17.58
N LEU A 6 -11.27 -8.89 -17.62
CA LEU A 6 -12.02 -8.45 -18.80
C LEU A 6 -11.08 -8.08 -19.97
N LEU A 7 -9.97 -7.38 -19.68
CA LEU A 7 -8.95 -7.06 -20.69
C LEU A 7 -8.34 -8.34 -21.30
N GLN A 8 -8.02 -9.34 -20.46
CA GLN A 8 -7.50 -10.62 -20.95
C GLN A 8 -8.54 -11.36 -21.78
N ARG A 9 -9.80 -11.46 -21.31
CA ARG A 9 -10.90 -12.07 -22.06
C ARG A 9 -11.11 -11.42 -23.43
N ALA A 10 -10.99 -10.09 -23.52
CA ALA A 10 -11.12 -9.38 -24.80
C ALA A 10 -10.02 -9.76 -25.81
N ARG A 11 -8.84 -10.20 -25.34
CA ARG A 11 -7.70 -10.61 -26.19
C ARG A 11 -7.72 -12.10 -26.53
N THR A 12 -8.19 -12.95 -25.62
CA THR A 12 -8.07 -14.41 -25.73
C THR A 12 -9.40 -15.13 -25.95
N GLY A 13 -10.53 -14.49 -25.65
CA GLY A 13 -11.84 -15.13 -25.60
C GLY A 13 -12.12 -15.93 -24.32
N GLU A 14 -11.11 -16.12 -23.46
CA GLU A 14 -11.22 -16.97 -22.26
C GLU A 14 -11.53 -16.14 -21.00
N GLY A 15 -12.42 -16.65 -20.15
CA GLY A 15 -12.71 -16.04 -18.85
C GLY A 15 -11.69 -16.46 -17.78
N GLN A 16 -11.71 -15.75 -16.64
CA GLN A 16 -10.88 -16.07 -15.47
C GLN A 16 -11.72 -16.10 -14.19
N LYS A 17 -11.40 -17.04 -13.30
CA LYS A 17 -11.91 -17.06 -11.92
C LYS A 17 -11.05 -16.13 -11.07
N VAL A 18 -11.66 -15.09 -10.49
CA VAL A 18 -10.97 -14.14 -9.61
C VAL A 18 -11.32 -14.45 -8.16
N SER A 19 -10.33 -14.80 -7.34
CA SER A 19 -10.46 -14.94 -5.89
C SER A 19 -9.98 -13.67 -5.19
N VAL A 20 -10.75 -13.20 -4.20
CA VAL A 20 -10.41 -12.03 -3.38
C VAL A 20 -10.36 -12.46 -1.92
N SER A 21 -9.36 -11.96 -1.20
CA SER A 21 -9.22 -12.13 0.24
C SER A 21 -9.01 -10.77 0.88
N LEU A 22 -9.82 -10.44 1.89
CA LEU A 22 -9.65 -9.22 2.66
C LEU A 22 -8.31 -9.20 3.39
N TYR A 23 -7.88 -10.36 3.90
CA TYR A 23 -6.58 -10.51 4.55
C TYR A 23 -5.42 -10.15 3.61
N ASN A 24 -5.39 -10.76 2.41
CA ASN A 24 -4.32 -10.47 1.44
C ASN A 24 -4.37 -9.01 0.96
N SER A 25 -5.57 -8.43 0.90
CA SER A 25 -5.75 -7.03 0.49
C SER A 25 -5.20 -6.07 1.54
N MET A 26 -5.42 -6.34 2.83
CA MET A 26 -4.85 -5.54 3.92
C MET A 26 -3.32 -5.73 4.01
N LEU A 27 -2.83 -6.97 3.88
CA LEU A 27 -1.39 -7.22 3.85
C LEU A 27 -0.71 -6.48 2.69
N ALA A 28 -1.33 -6.49 1.50
CA ALA A 28 -0.81 -5.76 0.34
C ALA A 28 -0.83 -4.23 0.52
N ALA A 29 -1.76 -3.69 1.33
CA ALA A 29 -1.78 -2.27 1.65
C ALA A 29 -0.63 -1.85 2.57
N GLN A 30 -0.06 -2.80 3.33
CA GLN A 30 1.08 -2.61 4.24
C GLN A 30 2.36 -3.25 3.69
N MET A 31 2.56 -3.18 2.37
CA MET A 31 3.65 -3.89 1.69
C MET A 31 5.03 -3.44 2.18
N GLN A 32 5.20 -2.16 2.56
CA GLN A 32 6.48 -1.64 3.05
C GLN A 32 6.82 -2.19 4.43
N GLU A 33 5.85 -2.22 5.34
CA GLU A 33 5.98 -2.81 6.67
C GLU A 33 6.28 -4.32 6.56
N ALA A 34 5.55 -5.03 5.70
CA ALA A 34 5.77 -6.45 5.44
C ALA A 34 7.17 -6.71 4.86
N ALA A 35 7.65 -5.86 3.94
CA ALA A 35 8.98 -5.98 3.37
C ALA A 35 10.09 -5.74 4.40
N MET A 36 9.95 -4.72 5.26
CA MET A 36 10.91 -4.45 6.35
C MET A 36 11.00 -5.60 7.34
N SER A 37 9.85 -6.15 7.73
CA SER A 37 9.78 -7.34 8.58
C SER A 37 10.46 -8.54 7.92
N MET A 38 10.19 -8.82 6.65
CA MET A 38 10.73 -10.00 5.95
C MET A 38 12.21 -9.88 5.57
N MET A 39 12.68 -8.69 5.22
CA MET A 39 14.02 -8.49 4.65
C MET A 39 15.03 -7.98 5.67
N ALA A 40 14.58 -7.27 6.69
CA ALA A 40 15.43 -6.58 7.64
C ALA A 40 15.10 -6.91 9.11
N ASP A 41 14.16 -7.84 9.36
CA ASP A 41 13.69 -8.25 10.70
C ASP A 41 13.44 -7.04 11.62
N SER A 42 12.83 -6.00 11.05
CA SER A 42 12.61 -4.73 11.72
C SER A 42 11.23 -4.16 11.44
N ASP A 43 10.66 -3.52 12.46
CA ASP A 43 9.37 -2.85 12.38
C ASP A 43 9.52 -1.47 11.74
N LEU A 44 8.59 -1.14 10.84
CA LEU A 44 8.52 0.19 10.22
C LEU A 44 7.50 1.06 10.96
N ASN A 45 7.99 2.10 11.64
CA ASN A 45 7.15 3.10 12.28
C ASN A 45 7.34 4.47 11.62
N TRP A 46 6.42 4.81 10.71
CA TRP A 46 6.41 6.10 10.01
C TRP A 46 6.31 7.30 10.96
N ALA A 47 5.61 7.19 12.09
CA ALA A 47 5.49 8.29 13.05
C ALA A 47 6.79 8.55 13.83
N ALA A 48 7.72 7.58 13.85
CA ALA A 48 9.03 7.75 14.46
C ALA A 48 10.08 8.30 13.47
N MET A 49 9.76 8.38 12.18
CA MET A 49 10.68 8.90 11.17
C MET A 49 10.82 10.42 11.31
N PRO A 50 12.06 10.95 11.26
CA PRO A 50 12.26 12.39 11.30
C PRO A 50 11.55 13.05 10.11
N LEU A 51 10.97 14.23 10.34
CA LEU A 51 10.26 15.02 9.31
C LEU A 51 9.00 14.35 8.74
N THR A 52 8.45 13.33 9.40
CA THR A 52 7.12 12.79 9.08
C THR A 52 6.12 13.20 10.15
N GLY A 53 5.04 13.88 9.76
CA GLY A 53 4.03 14.32 10.70
C GLY A 53 3.06 15.35 10.15
N VAL A 54 2.14 15.75 11.02
CA VAL A 54 1.19 16.84 10.79
C VAL A 54 1.64 18.02 11.65
N PHE A 55 1.82 19.19 11.03
CA PHE A 55 2.36 20.39 11.64
C PHE A 55 1.35 21.53 11.52
N GLU A 56 0.96 22.12 12.65
CA GLU A 56 0.06 23.28 12.68
C GLU A 56 0.73 24.53 12.11
N THR A 57 0.00 25.30 11.30
CA THR A 57 0.38 26.64 10.81
C THR A 57 -0.60 27.70 11.32
N GLN A 58 -0.50 28.93 10.81
CA GLN A 58 -1.41 30.01 11.21
C GLN A 58 -2.85 29.81 10.71
N ASP A 59 -3.05 29.05 9.64
CA ASP A 59 -4.31 28.94 8.91
C ASP A 59 -4.73 27.51 8.56
N GLY A 60 -3.95 26.50 8.96
CA GLY A 60 -4.30 25.10 8.81
C GLY A 60 -3.15 24.17 9.19
N ALA A 61 -3.35 22.87 9.02
CA ALA A 61 -2.29 21.90 9.22
C ALA A 61 -1.61 21.55 7.89
N VAL A 62 -0.29 21.33 7.93
CA VAL A 62 0.51 20.82 6.81
C VAL A 62 1.00 19.43 7.14
N VAL A 63 0.85 18.50 6.19
CA VAL A 63 1.40 17.14 6.29
C VAL A 63 2.75 17.10 5.60
N VAL A 64 3.79 16.68 6.33
CA VAL A 64 5.13 16.41 5.77
C VAL A 64 5.39 14.91 5.87
N VAL A 65 5.93 14.32 4.81
CA VAL A 65 6.34 12.91 4.76
C VAL A 65 7.80 12.87 4.35
N GLY A 66 8.68 12.59 5.32
CA GLY A 66 10.11 12.37 5.12
C GLY A 66 10.39 10.88 5.02
N ALA A 67 10.49 10.36 3.79
CA ALA A 67 10.84 8.97 3.50
C ALA A 67 12.22 8.94 2.82
N PHE A 68 13.29 8.95 3.60
CA PHE A 68 14.69 8.92 3.12
C PHE A 68 15.48 7.84 3.86
#